data_AF-G0QV40-F1
#
_entry.id   AF-G0QV40-F1
#
_cell.length_a   1.000
_cell.length_b   1.000
_cell.length_c   1.000
_cell.angle_alpha   90.00
_cell.angle_beta   90.00
_cell.angle_gamma   90.00
#
_symmetry.space_group_name_H-M   'P 1'
#
loop_
_entity.id
_entity.type
_entity.pdbx_description
1 polymer ?
#
loop_
_entity_poly.entity_id
_entity_poly.type
_entity_poly.pdbx_seq_one_letter_code
_entity_poly.pdbx_strand_id
1 'polypeptide(L)'
;MPLELLKGNPKTFSTDYWSLGILLYEMIVGITPFYYENEEEITIQLIQENQIYFPSYIEISASAKDMVFSLLKSDPMKRIGVINGILEFKQHQWLQDVDWEKNAIKLNIYDKDNIFKYLDYKDLINRDNLL
;
A
#
# COMPACT_ATOMS: atom_id res chain seq x y z
N MET A 1 2.49 -10.62 1.13
CA MET A 1 1.81 -10.51 -0.18
C MET A 1 0.30 -10.70 0.04
N PRO A 2 -0.61 -9.98 -0.65
CA PRO A 2 -2.05 -10.22 -0.51
C PRO A 2 -2.48 -11.54 -1.18
N LEU A 3 -3.59 -12.13 -0.72
CA LEU A 3 -4.06 -13.47 -1.17
C LEU A 3 -4.34 -13.53 -2.68
N GLU A 4 -4.84 -12.46 -3.29
CA GLU A 4 -5.13 -12.44 -4.72
C GLU A 4 -3.88 -12.68 -5.57
N LEU A 5 -2.71 -12.18 -5.15
CA LEU A 5 -1.46 -12.43 -5.85
C LEU A 5 -0.93 -13.84 -5.61
N LEU A 6 -1.10 -14.38 -4.39
CA LEU A 6 -0.77 -15.79 -4.09
C LEU A 6 -1.64 -16.76 -4.92
N LYS A 7 -2.86 -16.36 -5.27
CA LYS A 7 -3.76 -17.10 -6.16
C LYS A 7 -3.45 -16.93 -7.65
N GLY A 8 -2.43 -16.15 -8.01
CA GLY A 8 -2.04 -15.90 -9.40
C GLY A 8 -2.89 -14.86 -10.14
N ASN A 9 -3.74 -14.09 -9.43
CA ASN A 9 -4.48 -13.00 -10.07
C ASN A 9 -3.53 -11.86 -10.46
N PRO A 10 -3.85 -11.09 -11.52
CA PRO A 10 -3.02 -9.97 -11.94
C PRO A 10 -2.97 -8.88 -10.86
N LYS A 11 -1.83 -8.18 -10.81
CA LYS A 11 -1.65 -6.99 -9.97
C LYS A 11 -2.68 -5.92 -10.35
N THR A 12 -3.33 -5.34 -9.34
CA THR A 12 -4.25 -4.21 -9.49
C THR A 12 -3.89 -3.10 -8.50
N PHE A 13 -4.49 -1.91 -8.63
CA PHE A 13 -4.31 -0.81 -7.68
C PHE A 13 -4.66 -1.20 -6.23
N SER A 14 -5.58 -2.15 -6.02
CA SER A 14 -5.91 -2.67 -4.68
C SER A 14 -4.70 -3.30 -3.98
N THR A 15 -3.78 -3.92 -4.73
CA THR A 15 -2.57 -4.53 -4.16
C THR A 15 -1.56 -3.51 -3.64
N ASP A 16 -1.58 -2.28 -4.16
CA ASP A 16 -0.76 -1.18 -3.64
C ASP A 16 -1.30 -0.69 -2.29
N TYR A 17 -2.63 -0.59 -2.14
CA TYR A 17 -3.26 -0.29 -0.84
C TYR A 17 -2.98 -1.36 0.21
N TRP A 18 -2.94 -2.64 -0.17
CA TRP A 18 -2.49 -3.69 0.75
C TRP A 18 -1.06 -3.45 1.23
N SER A 19 -0.15 -3.19 0.28
CA SER A 19 1.26 -2.97 0.60
C SER A 19 1.43 -1.74 1.50
N LEU A 20 0.65 -0.68 1.27
CA LEU A 20 0.59 0.49 2.14
C LEU A 20 0.10 0.12 3.56
N GLY A 21 -0.89 -0.76 3.69
CA GLY A 21 -1.38 -1.25 4.98
C GLY A 21 -0.31 -2.02 5.77
N ILE A 22 0.48 -2.86 5.08
CA ILE A 22 1.61 -3.57 5.68
C ILE A 22 2.65 -2.58 6.21
N LEU A 23 3.07 -1.62 5.37
CA LEU A 23 4.05 -0.60 5.73
C LEU A 23 3.55 0.29 6.87
N LEU A 24 2.28 0.70 6.84
CA LEU A 24 1.71 1.52 7.89
C LEU A 24 1.70 0.80 9.23
N TYR A 25 1.27 -0.46 9.26
CA TYR A 25 1.34 -1.27 10.47
C TYR A 25 2.78 -1.40 10.96
N GLU A 26 3.73 -1.70 10.07
CA GLU A 26 5.14 -1.86 10.40
C GLU A 26 5.77 -0.56 10.94
N MET A 27 5.42 0.60 10.40
CA MET A 27 5.87 1.89 10.92
C MET A 27 5.34 2.18 12.34
N ILE A 28 4.14 1.69 12.67
CA ILE A 28 3.52 1.89 13.98
C ILE A 28 4.03 0.87 15.01
N VAL A 29 4.14 -0.40 14.62
CA VAL A 29 4.36 -1.53 15.53
C VAL A 29 5.82 -2.01 15.54
N GLY A 30 6.58 -1.74 14.47
CA GLY A 30 7.98 -2.12 14.30
C GLY A 30 8.20 -3.54 13.74
N ILE A 31 7.13 -4.28 13.45
CA ILE A 31 7.16 -5.62 12.84
C ILE A 31 6.02 -5.74 11.81
N THR A 32 6.07 -6.74 10.93
CA THR A 32 4.97 -6.97 9.98
C THR A 32 3.76 -7.61 10.67
N PRO A 33 2.51 -7.37 10.18
CA PRO A 33 1.30 -7.84 10.86
C PRO A 33 1.08 -9.36 10.78
N PHE A 34 1.73 -10.04 9.85
CA PHE A 34 1.58 -11.48 9.60
C PHE A 34 2.94 -12.19 9.63
N TYR A 35 3.76 -11.89 10.65
CA TYR A 35 5.07 -12.51 10.80
C TYR A 35 4.97 -13.86 11.52
N TYR A 36 5.19 -14.95 10.77
CA TYR A 36 5.45 -16.28 11.33
C TYR A 36 6.60 -16.93 10.55
N GLU A 37 7.65 -17.36 11.25
CA GLU A 37 8.80 -18.01 10.64
C GLU A 37 8.40 -19.38 10.07
N ASN A 38 8.64 -19.60 8.77
CA ASN A 38 8.44 -20.89 8.08
C ASN A 38 7.01 -21.45 8.08
N GLU A 39 6.00 -20.64 8.39
CA GLU A 39 4.59 -21.06 8.46
C GLU A 39 3.73 -20.23 7.49
N GLU A 40 3.94 -20.46 6.18
CA GLU A 40 3.15 -19.83 5.11
C GLU A 40 1.65 -20.11 5.28
N GLU A 41 1.28 -21.31 5.72
CA GLU A 41 -0.11 -21.69 5.98
C GLU A 41 -0.76 -20.82 7.07
N ILE A 42 -0.03 -20.52 8.15
CA ILE A 42 -0.53 -19.65 9.23
C ILE A 42 -0.66 -18.22 8.74
N THR A 43 0.32 -17.73 7.97
CA THR A 43 0.26 -16.42 7.34
C THR A 43 -0.99 -16.29 6.47
N ILE A 44 -1.26 -17.30 5.63
CA ILE A 44 -2.46 -17.35 4.78
C ILE A 44 -3.73 -17.37 5.63
N GLN A 45 -3.77 -18.18 6.70
CA GLN A 45 -4.91 -18.27 7.59
C GLN A 45 -5.22 -16.94 8.27
N LEU A 46 -4.22 -16.28 8.85
CA LEU A 46 -4.38 -14.98 9.51
C LEU A 46 -4.89 -13.92 8.54
N ILE A 47 -4.40 -13.91 7.31
CA ILE A 47 -4.90 -13.01 6.27
C ILE A 47 -6.35 -13.33 5.95
N GLN A 48 -6.70 -14.60 5.73
CA GLN A 48 -8.08 -15.03 5.42
C GLN A 48 -9.06 -14.64 6.53
N GLU A 49 -8.66 -14.79 7.79
CA GLU A 49 -9.46 -14.46 8.96
C GLU A 49 -9.40 -12.96 9.32
N ASN A 50 -8.64 -12.15 8.57
CA ASN A 50 -8.48 -10.72 8.80
C ASN A 50 -7.95 -10.39 10.21
N GLN A 51 -7.19 -11.31 10.82
CA GLN A 51 -6.67 -11.18 12.18
C GLN A 51 -5.41 -10.32 12.19
N ILE A 52 -5.52 -9.12 12.74
CA ILE A 52 -4.40 -8.20 12.95
C ILE A 52 -4.29 -7.92 14.44
N TYR A 53 -3.13 -8.24 15.00
CA TYR A 53 -2.85 -8.01 16.41
C TYR A 53 -2.22 -6.64 16.61
N PHE A 54 -2.69 -5.87 17.59
CA PHE A 54 -2.03 -4.61 17.99
C PHE A 54 -1.52 -4.77 19.43
N PRO A 55 -0.20 -4.69 19.68
CA PRO A 55 0.32 -4.87 21.02
C PRO A 55 -0.21 -3.81 21.99
N SER A 56 -0.64 -4.23 23.18
CA SER A 56 -1.25 -3.34 24.18
C SER A 56 -0.29 -2.31 24.77
N TYR A 57 1.02 -2.55 24.69
CA TYR A 57 2.06 -1.64 25.17
C TYR A 57 2.36 -0.49 24.20
N ILE A 58 1.80 -0.52 22.98
CA ILE A 58 1.95 0.56 22.00
C ILE A 58 0.65 1.39 22.00
N GLU A 59 0.78 2.67 22.31
CA GLU A 59 -0.34 3.60 22.20
C GLU A 59 -0.63 3.93 20.73
N ILE A 60 -1.80 3.51 20.26
CA ILE A 60 -2.23 3.69 18.87
C ILE A 60 -3.67 4.19 18.90
N SER A 61 -3.95 5.29 18.20
CA SER A 61 -5.30 5.83 18.12
C SER A 61 -6.26 4.85 17.44
N ALA A 62 -7.55 4.90 17.83
CA ALA A 62 -8.57 4.06 17.21
C ALA A 62 -8.65 4.29 15.69
N SER A 63 -8.49 5.53 15.23
CA SER A 63 -8.51 5.87 13.80
C SER A 63 -7.31 5.28 13.04
N ALA A 64 -6.12 5.19 13.64
CA ALA A 64 -4.97 4.57 13.00
C ALA A 64 -5.17 3.06 12.85
N LYS A 65 -5.69 2.39 13.90
CA LYS A 65 -6.04 0.96 13.83
C LYS A 65 -7.08 0.72 12.74
N ASP A 66 -8.11 1.56 12.68
CA ASP A 66 -9.17 1.48 11.66
C ASP A 66 -8.63 1.66 10.24
N MET A 67 -7.68 2.59 10.02
CA MET A 67 -7.01 2.75 8.74
C MET A 67 -6.27 1.47 8.32
N VAL A 68 -5.50 0.87 9.23
CA VAL A 68 -4.79 -0.38 8.98
C VAL A 68 -5.77 -1.50 8.64
N PHE A 69 -6.85 -1.66 9.41
CA PHE A 69 -7.89 -2.66 9.13
C PHE A 69 -8.58 -2.45 7.78
N SER A 70 -8.76 -1.19 7.37
CA SER A 70 -9.38 -0.81 6.09
C SER A 70 -8.46 -1.09 4.89
N LEU A 71 -7.14 -0.90 5.05
CA LEU A 71 -6.12 -1.24 4.03
C LEU A 71 -5.86 -2.75 3.95
N LEU A 72 -5.98 -3.48 5.05
CA LEU A 72 -5.67 -4.91 5.14
C LEU A 72 -6.92 -5.81 5.10
N LYS A 73 -7.97 -5.41 4.37
CA LYS A 73 -9.09 -6.30 4.05
C LYS A 73 -8.62 -7.43 3.13
N SER A 74 -8.94 -8.67 3.51
CA SER A 74 -8.65 -9.89 2.74
C SER A 74 -9.38 -9.91 1.41
N ASP A 75 -10.63 -9.44 1.40
CA ASP A 75 -11.41 -9.17 0.21
C ASP A 75 -10.93 -7.86 -0.44
N PRO A 76 -10.30 -7.92 -1.63
CA PRO A 76 -9.78 -6.72 -2.30
C PRO A 76 -10.85 -5.70 -2.64
N MET A 77 -12.11 -6.11 -2.82
CA MET A 77 -13.22 -5.21 -3.17
C MET A 77 -13.72 -4.40 -1.99
N LYS A 78 -13.42 -4.83 -0.76
CA LYS A 78 -13.77 -4.13 0.49
C LYS A 78 -12.63 -3.26 1.01
N ARG A 79 -11.49 -3.28 0.34
CA ARG A 79 -10.29 -2.53 0.73
C ARG A 79 -10.49 -1.04 0.43
N ILE A 80 -10.11 -0.19 1.36
CA ILE A 80 -10.20 1.26 1.18
C ILE A 80 -9.43 1.69 -0.08
N GLY A 81 -10.05 2.58 -0.85
CA GLY A 81 -9.47 3.11 -2.08
C GLY A 81 -9.81 2.31 -3.33
N VAL A 82 -10.67 1.30 -3.23
CA VAL A 82 -11.14 0.51 -4.38
C VAL A 82 -12.44 1.06 -4.96
N ILE A 83 -13.39 1.51 -4.12
CA ILE A 83 -14.70 1.98 -4.61
C ILE A 83 -14.57 3.39 -5.18
N ASN A 84 -14.00 4.33 -4.42
CA ASN A 84 -13.87 5.74 -4.81
C ASN A 84 -12.41 6.18 -4.99
N GLY A 85 -11.50 5.22 -5.20
CA GLY A 85 -10.09 5.52 -5.45
C GLY A 85 -9.45 6.29 -4.29
N ILE A 86 -8.50 7.15 -4.63
CA ILE A 86 -7.73 7.94 -3.66
C ILE A 86 -8.60 8.86 -2.78
N LEU A 87 -9.81 9.23 -3.22
CA LEU A 87 -10.69 10.10 -2.44
C LEU A 87 -11.15 9.43 -1.15
N GLU A 88 -11.51 8.14 -1.21
CA GLU A 88 -11.91 7.34 -0.05
C GLU A 88 -10.79 7.30 0.99
N PHE A 89 -9.56 7.07 0.53
CA PHE A 89 -8.37 7.04 1.37
C PHE A 89 -8.13 8.39 2.05
N LYS A 90 -8.16 9.49 1.28
CA LYS A 90 -7.92 10.85 1.80
C LYS A 90 -8.96 11.32 2.81
N GLN A 91 -10.19 10.82 2.71
CA GLN A 91 -11.31 11.17 3.60
C GLN A 91 -11.33 10.37 4.90
N HIS A 92 -10.47 9.36 5.04
CA HIS A 92 -10.43 8.54 6.25
C HIS A 92 -10.11 9.38 7.49
N GLN A 93 -10.79 9.08 8.60
CA GLN A 93 -10.69 9.86 9.86
C GLN A 93 -9.25 10.01 10.38
N TRP A 94 -8.40 9.02 10.16
CA TRP A 94 -6.98 9.07 10.53
C TRP A 94 -6.18 10.17 9.81
N LEU A 95 -6.65 10.60 8.64
CA LEU A 95 -6.00 11.60 7.79
C LEU A 95 -6.72 12.95 7.77
N GLN A 96 -7.69 13.17 8.68
CA GLN A 96 -8.50 14.39 8.72
C GLN A 96 -7.67 15.69 8.84
N ASP A 97 -6.52 15.61 9.51
CA ASP A 97 -5.64 16.75 9.79
C ASP A 97 -4.56 16.93 8.72
N VAL A 98 -4.57 16.10 7.67
CA VAL A 98 -3.63 16.19 6.56
C VAL A 98 -4.12 17.20 5.54
N ASP A 99 -3.38 18.31 5.42
CA ASP A 99 -3.57 19.26 4.32
C ASP A 99 -2.92 18.70 3.04
N TRP A 100 -3.74 18.03 2.23
CA TRP A 100 -3.31 17.42 0.98
C TRP A 100 -2.87 18.42 -0.08
N GLU A 101 -3.40 19.64 -0.08
CA GLU A 101 -3.06 20.66 -1.09
C GLU A 101 -1.72 21.32 -0.78
N LYS A 102 -1.46 21.60 0.49
CA LYS A 102 -0.18 22.13 0.96
C LYS A 102 0.95 21.11 0.82
N ASN A 103 0.67 19.83 1.12
CA ASN A 103 1.67 18.76 1.09
C ASN A 103 1.81 18.07 -0.26
N ALA A 104 0.94 18.37 -1.22
CA ALA A 104 1.16 17.95 -2.60
C ALA A 104 2.47 18.57 -3.08
N ILE A 105 3.41 17.73 -3.51
CA ILE A 105 4.51 18.20 -4.34
C ILE A 105 3.85 18.80 -5.58
N LYS A 106 3.82 20.13 -5.63
CA LYS A 106 3.53 20.86 -6.85
C LYS A 106 4.73 20.61 -7.75
N LEU A 107 4.70 19.46 -8.44
CA LEU A 107 5.58 19.26 -9.58
C LEU A 107 5.30 20.46 -10.48
N ASN A 108 6.29 21.34 -10.59
CA ASN A 108 6.22 22.47 -11.50
C ASN A 108 6.23 21.85 -12.89
N ILE A 109 5.05 21.51 -13.42
CA ILE A 109 4.82 20.93 -14.75
C ILE A 109 5.19 21.92 -15.88
N TYR A 110 5.95 22.98 -15.54
CA TYR A 110 6.58 23.92 -16.45
C TYR A 110 7.86 23.38 -17.09
N ASP A 111 8.26 22.14 -16.83
CA ASP A 111 9.30 21.48 -17.63
C ASP A 111 8.74 20.32 -18.47
N LYS A 112 7.58 20.54 -19.10
CA LYS A 112 7.07 19.63 -20.15
C LYS A 112 8.04 19.48 -21.32
N ASP A 113 8.94 20.44 -21.50
CA ASP A 113 9.94 20.44 -22.56
C ASP A 113 11.15 19.52 -22.23
N ASN A 114 11.49 19.25 -20.96
CA ASN A 114 12.52 18.28 -20.58
C ASN A 114 12.00 16.94 -20.03
N ILE A 115 10.69 16.68 -19.94
CA ILE A 115 10.20 15.34 -19.52
C ILE A 115 10.77 14.23 -20.44
N PHE A 116 10.97 14.53 -21.73
CA PHE A 116 11.59 13.58 -22.68
C PHE A 116 13.09 13.36 -22.47
N LYS A 117 13.79 14.23 -21.73
CA LYS A 117 15.21 14.06 -21.39
C LYS A 117 15.44 12.96 -20.36
N TYR A 118 14.47 12.74 -19.47
CA TYR A 118 14.54 11.75 -18.39
C TYR A 118 13.84 10.43 -18.73
N LEU A 119 13.14 10.38 -19.87
CA LEU A 119 12.41 9.20 -20.35
C LEU A 119 13.06 8.58 -21.60
N ASP A 120 14.35 8.84 -21.85
CA ASP A 120 15.11 8.11 -22.87
C ASP A 120 15.44 6.68 -22.41
N TYR A 121 14.40 5.91 -22.11
CA TYR A 121 14.43 4.48 -21.83
C TYR A 121 14.65 3.65 -23.11
N LYS A 122 14.76 4.29 -24.28
CA LYS A 122 15.09 3.60 -25.54
C LYS A 122 16.56 3.19 -25.61
N ASP A 123 17.45 3.88 -24.88
CA ASP A 123 18.87 3.51 -24.80
C ASP A 123 19.14 2.27 -23.93
N LEU A 124 18.22 1.92 -23.02
CA LEU A 124 18.34 0.73 -22.17
C LEU A 124 17.85 -0.55 -22.86
N ILE A 125 16.96 -0.44 -23.86
CA ILE A 125 16.42 -1.60 -24.60
C ILE A 125 17.37 -2.02 -25.76
N ASN A 126 18.26 -1.13 -26.20
CA ASN A 126 19.20 -1.43 -27.30
C ASN A 126 20.54 -2.03 -26.85
N ARG A 127 20.81 -2.19 -25.54
CA ARG A 127 22.06 -2.81 -25.06
C ARG A 127 22.04 -4.34 -24.96
N ASP A 128 20.87 -4.98 -25.04
CA ASP A 128 20.76 -6.44 -24.98
C ASP A 128 20.93 -7.14 -26.34
N ASN A 129 21.32 -6.42 -27.40
CA ASN A 129 21.63 -6.99 -28.73
C ASN A 129 23.12 -6.94 -29.12
N LEU A 130 24.02 -6.69 -28.16
CA LEU A 130 25.46 -6.83 -28.37
C LEU A 130 26.09 -7.47 -27.12
N LEU A 131 25.90 -8.79 -26.97
CA LEU A 131 26.88 -9.77 -26.49
C LEU A 131 26.31 -11.19 -26.66
#